data_AF-A0A5E4FJF8-F1
#
_entry.id   AF-A0A5E4FJF8-F1
#
_cell.length_a   1.000
_cell.length_b   1.000
_cell.length_c   1.000
_cell.angle_alpha   90.00
_cell.angle_beta   90.00
_cell.angle_gamma   90.00
#
_symmetry.space_group_name_H-M   'P 1'
#
loop_
_entity.id
_entity.type
_entity.pdbx_description
1 polymer ?
#
loop_
_entity_poly.entity_id
_entity_poly.type
_entity_poly.pdbx_seq_one_letter_code
_entity_poly.pdbx_strand_id
1 'polypeptide(L)'
;MAVKFAKLLTKIDMRSGKELEKKPKFLKNDDAGLVKMIPTKPIVVETFSEYPPLGRFAVRDMRQTVTVGVIKNVDKKDLTRAKVTKSAAKKGK
;
A
#
# COMPACT_ATOMS: atom_id res chain seq x y z
N MET A 1 -8.96 3.06 9.18
CA MET A 1 -9.36 2.68 7.80
C MET A 1 -9.15 1.19 7.65
N ALA A 2 -10.01 0.51 6.89
CA ALA A 2 -9.86 -0.91 6.63
C ALA A 2 -9.22 -1.13 5.26
N VAL A 3 -8.26 -2.04 5.20
CA VAL A 3 -7.61 -2.47 3.96
C VAL A 3 -7.74 -3.98 3.91
N LYS A 4 -8.21 -4.52 2.78
CA LYS A 4 -8.33 -5.95 2.59
C LYS A 4 -7.02 -6.49 2.00
N PHE A 5 -6.48 -7.52 2.62
CA PHE A 5 -5.38 -8.29 2.04
C PHE A 5 -5.93 -9.14 0.90
N ALA A 6 -5.59 -8.80 -0.34
CA ALA A 6 -6.16 -9.44 -1.51
C ALA A 6 -5.38 -10.70 -1.91
N LYS A 7 -4.05 -10.61 -1.99
CA LYS A 7 -3.18 -11.72 -2.38
C LYS A 7 -1.82 -11.59 -1.69
N LEU A 8 -1.33 -12.69 -1.11
CA LEU A 8 0.06 -12.85 -0.70
C LEU A 8 0.86 -13.27 -1.95
N LEU A 9 1.78 -12.42 -2.40
CA LEU A 9 2.53 -12.66 -3.64
C LEU A 9 3.75 -13.52 -3.37
N THR A 10 4.59 -13.08 -2.43
CA THR A 10 5.84 -13.76 -2.09
C THR A 10 6.14 -13.60 -0.61
N LYS A 11 6.72 -14.65 -0.02
CA LYS A 11 7.38 -14.57 1.28
C LYS A 11 8.84 -14.19 1.02
N ILE A 12 9.34 -13.20 1.76
CA ILE A 12 10.71 -12.74 1.67
C ILE A 12 11.40 -12.91 3.01
N ASP A 13 12.71 -13.12 2.98
CA ASP A 13 13.53 -13.03 4.19
C ASP A 13 13.72 -11.56 4.58
N MET A 14 13.45 -11.22 5.84
CA MET A 14 13.52 -9.86 6.37
C MET A 14 14.93 -9.28 6.35
N ARG A 15 15.97 -10.13 6.40
CA ARG A 15 17.38 -9.68 6.40
C ARG A 15 17.96 -9.59 5.00
N SER A 16 17.81 -10.64 4.19
CA SER A 16 18.43 -10.70 2.86
C SER A 16 17.55 -10.14 1.75
N GLY A 17 16.25 -9.93 1.99
CA GLY A 17 15.30 -9.50 0.97
C GLY A 17 15.06 -10.53 -0.14
N LYS A 18 15.60 -11.75 -0.01
CA LYS A 18 15.45 -12.82 -0.98
C LYS A 18 14.07 -13.47 -0.86
N GLU A 19 13.49 -13.84 -2.01
CA GLU A 19 12.25 -14.60 -2.06
C GLU A 19 12.49 -16.01 -1.52
N LEU A 20 11.74 -16.40 -0.49
CA LEU A 20 11.77 -17.74 0.08
C LEU A 20 10.72 -18.64 -0.58
N GLU A 21 9.49 -18.13 -0.71
CA GLU A 21 8.36 -18.90 -1.22
C GLU A 21 7.43 -18.03 -2.07
N LYS A 22 6.98 -18.56 -3.21
CA LYS A 22 6.00 -17.89 -4.07
C LYS A 22 4.59 -18.32 -3.67
N LYS A 23 3.72 -17.33 -3.41
CA LYS A 23 2.32 -17.49 -2.96
C LYS A 23 2.18 -18.31 -1.66
N PRO A 24 2.72 -17.83 -0.53
CA PRO A 24 2.54 -18.51 0.76
C PRO A 24 1.06 -18.58 1.13
N LYS A 25 0.64 -19.65 1.82
CA LYS A 25 -0.74 -19.80 2.31
C LYS A 25 -1.06 -18.85 3.47
N PHE A 26 -0.08 -18.54 4.31
CA PHE A 26 -0.19 -17.60 5.42
C PHE A 26 1.18 -16.99 5.75
N LEU A 27 1.20 -15.86 6.44
CA LEU A 27 2.40 -15.26 7.04
C LEU A 27 2.26 -15.32 8.57
N LYS A 28 3.33 -15.71 9.27
CA LYS A 28 3.40 -15.72 10.73
C LYS A 28 4.09 -14.46 11.26
N ASN A 29 4.12 -14.31 12.59
CA ASN A 29 4.99 -13.32 13.23
C ASN A 29 6.44 -13.52 12.78
N ASP A 30 7.14 -12.42 12.56
CA ASP A 30 8.50 -12.33 12.01
C ASP A 30 8.67 -12.71 10.52
N ASP A 31 7.59 -13.06 9.82
CA ASP A 31 7.65 -13.23 8.37
C ASP A 31 7.53 -11.89 7.64
N ALA A 32 8.37 -11.68 6.63
CA ALA A 32 8.22 -10.60 5.68
C ALA A 32 7.63 -11.15 4.37
N GLY A 33 6.87 -10.30 3.67
CA GLY A 33 6.26 -10.70 2.41
C GLY A 33 5.79 -9.52 1.58
N LEU A 34 5.63 -9.77 0.29
CA LEU A 34 5.04 -8.84 -0.65
C LEU A 34 3.55 -9.16 -0.77
N VAL A 35 2.71 -8.18 -0.46
CA VAL A 35 1.27 -8.39 -0.34
C VAL A 35 0.52 -7.35 -1.16
N LYS A 36 -0.43 -7.80 -1.98
CA LYS A 36 -1.35 -6.91 -2.69
C LYS A 36 -2.51 -6.55 -1.76
N MET A 37 -2.62 -5.26 -1.47
CA MET A 37 -3.64 -4.68 -0.62
C MET A 37 -4.70 -3.96 -1.47
N ILE A 38 -5.97 -4.09 -1.08
CA ILE A 38 -7.07 -3.35 -1.69
C ILE A 38 -7.74 -2.50 -0.60
N PRO A 39 -7.68 -1.16 -0.70
CA PRO A 39 -8.35 -0.29 0.26
C PRO A 39 -9.88 -0.36 0.07
N THR A 40 -10.64 -0.36 1.18
CA THR A 40 -12.11 -0.39 1.11
C THR A 40 -12.74 0.98 0.89
N LYS A 41 -12.00 2.05 1.21
CA LYS A 41 -12.36 3.45 0.97
C LYS A 41 -11.30 4.10 0.08
N PRO A 42 -11.62 5.18 -0.68
CA PRO A 42 -10.62 5.93 -1.42
C PRO A 42 -9.51 6.45 -0.49
N ILE A 43 -8.25 6.11 -0.81
CA ILE A 43 -7.05 6.56 -0.09
C ILE A 43 -6.05 7.04 -1.12
N VAL A 44 -5.31 8.10 -0.78
CA VAL A 44 -4.14 8.52 -1.54
C VAL A 44 -2.91 7.89 -0.89
N VAL A 45 -2.18 7.10 -1.67
CA VAL A 45 -0.91 6.48 -1.27
C VAL A 45 0.06 6.58 -2.44
N GLU A 46 1.34 6.68 -2.14
CA GLU A 46 2.40 6.79 -3.16
C GLU A 46 3.48 5.74 -2.90
N THR A 47 4.32 5.51 -3.91
CA THR A 47 5.47 4.62 -3.74
C THR A 47 6.47 5.24 -2.77
N PHE A 48 7.14 4.41 -1.96
CA PHE A 48 8.12 4.88 -0.99
C PHE A 48 9.31 5.59 -1.66
N SER A 49 9.67 5.16 -2.87
CA SER A 49 10.75 5.75 -3.66
C SER A 49 10.43 7.16 -4.16
N GLU A 50 9.17 7.44 -4.53
CA GLU A 50 8.74 8.75 -5.03
C GLU A 50 8.38 9.71 -3.88
N TYR A 51 7.61 9.21 -2.91
CA TYR A 51 7.12 10.01 -1.79
C TYR A 51 7.23 9.22 -0.48
N PRO A 52 8.41 9.21 0.17
CA PRO A 52 8.65 8.46 1.41
C PRO A 52 7.60 8.67 2.51
N PRO A 53 7.07 9.90 2.75
CA PRO A 53 6.06 10.12 3.77
C PRO A 53 4.71 9.43 3.50
N LEU A 54 4.35 9.23 2.23
CA LEU A 54 3.08 8.59 1.82
C LEU A 54 3.22 7.10 1.52
N GLY A 55 4.45 6.59 1.45
CA GLY A 55 4.76 5.20 1.18
C GLY A 55 4.96 4.33 2.43
N ARG A 56 4.93 4.88 3.64
CA ARG A 56 5.04 4.12 4.90
C ARG A 56 3.67 3.92 5.54
N PHE A 57 3.38 2.71 5.99
CA PHE A 57 2.14 2.41 6.68
C PHE A 57 2.32 1.45 7.85
N ALA A 58 1.43 1.56 8.83
CA ALA A 58 1.30 0.62 9.93
C ALA A 58 -0.10 0.00 9.91
N VAL A 59 -0.16 -1.32 10.02
CA VAL A 59 -1.43 -2.04 10.17
C VAL A 59 -1.68 -2.23 11.64
N ARG A 60 -2.87 -1.84 12.08
CA ARG A 60 -3.28 -1.96 13.49
C ARG A 60 -4.52 -2.86 13.59
N ASP A 61 -4.49 -3.76 14.56
CA ASP A 61 -5.63 -4.58 14.96
C ASP A 61 -5.75 -4.55 16.49
N MET A 62 -6.97 -4.50 17.02
CA MET A 62 -7.26 -4.45 18.46
C MET A 62 -6.33 -3.54 19.29
N ARG A 63 -6.08 -2.31 18.82
CA ARG A 63 -5.16 -1.29 19.40
C ARG A 63 -3.66 -1.60 19.31
N GLN A 64 -3.27 -2.77 18.85
CA GLN A 64 -1.88 -3.18 18.66
C GLN A 64 -1.44 -2.98 17.21
N THR A 65 -0.15 -2.72 16.99
CA THR A 65 0.43 -2.69 15.64
C THR A 65 0.83 -4.11 15.27
N VAL A 66 0.17 -4.68 14.27
CA VAL A 66 0.41 -6.08 13.85
C VAL A 66 1.51 -6.18 12.80
N THR A 67 1.69 -5.15 11.98
CA THR A 67 2.78 -5.10 10.99
C THR A 67 3.05 -3.67 10.54
N VAL A 68 4.25 -3.44 10.02
CA VAL A 68 4.67 -2.19 9.37
C VAL A 68 5.18 -2.52 7.98
N GLY A 69 4.95 -1.63 7.03
CA GLY A 69 5.30 -1.87 5.64
C GLY A 69 5.62 -0.61 4.86
N VAL A 70 6.25 -0.83 3.71
CA VAL A 70 6.53 0.19 2.70
C VAL A 70 5.88 -0.18 1.38
N ILE A 71 5.36 0.82 0.69
CA ILE A 71 4.67 0.65 -0.60
C ILE A 71 5.72 0.59 -1.70
N LYS A 72 5.80 -0.56 -2.37
CA LYS A 72 6.69 -0.76 -3.52
C LYS A 72 6.06 -0.33 -4.85
N ASN A 73 4.74 -0.50 -5.01
CA ASN A 73 4.03 -0.15 -6.23
C ASN A 73 2.58 0.25 -5.89
N VAL A 74 2.01 1.18 -6.66
CA VAL A 74 0.63 1.67 -6.53
C VAL A 74 -0.05 1.61 -7.90
N ASP A 75 -1.12 0.84 -7.98
CA ASP A 75 -2.04 0.89 -9.12
C ASP A 75 -2.93 2.14 -8.96
N LYS A 76 -2.53 3.26 -9.56
CA LYS A 76 -3.28 4.53 -9.47
C LYS A 76 -4.61 4.38 -10.21
N LYS A 77 -5.71 4.71 -9.54
CA LYS A 77 -7.03 4.77 -10.18
C LYS A 77 -7.13 6.08 -10.96
N ASP A 78 -7.51 6.00 -12.23
CA ASP A 78 -7.77 7.18 -13.05
C ASP A 78 -8.91 8.01 -12.45
N LEU A 79 -8.54 9.20 -11.96
CA LEU A 79 -9.45 10.22 -11.43
C LEU A 79 -9.91 11.18 -12.54
N THR A 80 -10.12 10.68 -13.76
CA THR A 80 -10.51 11.46 -14.95
C THR A 80 -11.87 12.17 -14.81
N ARG A 81 -12.61 11.96 -13.71
CA ARG A 81 -13.86 12.66 -13.36
C ARG A 81 -13.77 13.49 -12.08
N ALA A 82 -12.60 14.02 -11.74
CA ALA A 82 -12.50 15.01 -10.67
C ALA A 82 -13.26 16.29 -11.08
N LYS A 83 -14.24 16.70 -10.26
CA LYS A 83 -15.04 17.90 -10.50
C LYS A 83 -14.16 19.13 -10.31
N VAL A 84 -13.65 19.70 -11.41
CA VAL A 84 -12.79 20.88 -11.39
C VAL A 84 -13.59 22.09 -10.92
N THR A 85 -13.07 22.84 -9.95
CA THR A 85 -13.71 24.08 -9.48
C THR A 85 -13.52 25.19 -10.50
N LYS A 86 -14.50 26.09 -10.63
CA LYS A 86 -14.44 27.23 -11.57
C LYS A 86 -13.19 28.10 -11.37
N SER A 87 -12.68 28.19 -10.14
CA SER A 87 -11.46 28.94 -9.81
C SER A 87 -10.18 28.25 -10.33
N ALA A 88 -10.13 26.92 -10.36
CA ALA A 88 -9.00 26.19 -10.90
C ALA A 88 -8.93 26.30 -12.44
N ALA A 89 -10.08 26.37 -13.11
CA ALA A 89 -10.15 26.59 -14.56
C ALA A 89 -9.70 28.00 -15.00
N LYS A 90 -9.80 29.00 -14.11
CA LYS A 90 -9.38 30.38 -14.39
C LYS A 90 -7.88 30.62 -14.25
N LYS A 91 -7.16 29.79 -13.50
CA LYS A 91 -5.73 29.99 -13.20
C LYS A 91 -4.78 29.31 -14.20
N GLY A 92 -5.32 28.52 -15.12
CA GLY A 92 -4.56 27.85 -16.20
C GLY A 92 -4.68 28.54 -17.56
N LYS A 93 -5.18 29.79 -17.60
CA LYS A 93 -5.09 30.69 -18.75
C LYS A 93 -4.10 31.80 -18.43
#